data_AF-A0AAP3YJJ9-F1
#
_entry.id   AF-A0AAP3YJJ9-F1
#
_cell.length_a   1.000
_cell.length_b   1.000
_cell.length_c   1.000
_cell.angle_alpha   90.00
_cell.angle_beta   90.00
_cell.angle_gamma   90.00
#
_symmetry.space_group_name_H-M   'P 1'
#
loop_
_entity.id
_entity.type
_entity.pdbx_description
1 polymer ?
#
loop_
_entity_poly.entity_id
_entity_poly.type
_entity_poly.pdbx_seq_one_letter_code
_entity_poly.pdbx_strand_id
1 'polypeptide(L)'
;MWLYIPMIIILIIADQGLKFWISANIKLGTSQVILPNVLALTNVRNDGAAWSVLSGQQWFFTVITIVALGLMGYFFWKLKNDNLYMLSISLLIAGTLGNFIDRIRLGYVVDMFETLF
;
A
#
# COMPACT_ATOMS: atom_id res chain seq x y z
N MET A 1 -10.84 15.83 11.03
CA MET A 1 -10.55 15.97 9.58
C MET A 1 -9.15 16.51 9.28
N TRP A 2 -8.81 17.73 9.70
CA TRP A 2 -7.52 18.37 9.32
C TRP A 2 -6.26 17.64 9.79
N LEU A 3 -6.29 17.00 10.96
CA LEU A 3 -5.15 16.20 11.46
C LEU A 3 -4.90 14.93 10.66
N TYR A 4 -5.93 14.39 10.00
CA TYR A 4 -5.85 13.12 9.28
C TYR A 4 -5.23 13.27 7.89
N ILE A 5 -5.35 14.44 7.27
CA ILE A 5 -4.76 14.71 5.94
C ILE A 5 -3.22 14.63 6.00
N PRO A 6 -2.52 15.32 6.92
CA PRO A 6 -1.09 15.14 7.11
C PRO A 6 -0.70 13.69 7.43
N MET A 7 -1.49 12.99 8.24
CA MET A 7 -1.25 11.58 8.55
C MET A 7 -1.29 10.71 7.29
N ILE A 8 -2.29 10.88 6.41
CA ILE A 8 -2.37 10.17 5.13
C ILE A 8 -1.12 10.44 4.29
N ILE A 9 -0.69 11.70 4.19
CA ILE A 9 0.49 12.11 3.40
C ILE A 9 1.76 11.46 3.97
N ILE A 10 1.94 11.50 5.30
CA ILE A 10 3.11 10.90 5.96
C ILE A 10 3.15 9.39 5.72
N LEU A 11 2.01 8.69 5.82
CA LEU A 11 1.93 7.26 5.58
C LEU A 11 2.25 6.90 4.11
N ILE A 12 1.79 7.70 3.14
CA ILE A 12 2.13 7.50 1.73
C ILE A 12 3.63 7.72 1.50
N ILE A 13 4.22 8.77 2.10
CA ILE A 13 5.66 9.02 2.00
C ILE A 13 6.46 7.88 2.64
N ALA A 14 6.03 7.37 3.79
CA ALA A 14 6.68 6.26 4.46
C ALA A 14 6.61 4.96 3.62
N ASP A 15 5.44 4.63 3.06
CA ASP A 15 5.24 3.49 2.15
C ASP A 15 6.18 3.59 0.94
N GLN A 16 6.13 4.70 0.22
CA GLN A 16 6.93 4.92 -0.99
C GLN A 16 8.43 4.96 -0.68
N GLY A 17 8.82 5.56 0.43
CA GLY A 17 10.21 5.59 0.89
C GLY A 17 10.74 4.20 1.23
N LEU A 18 9.94 3.38 1.91
CA LEU A 18 10.33 2.01 2.24
C LEU A 18 10.41 1.14 0.99
N LYS A 19 9.42 1.20 0.10
CA LYS A 19 9.44 0.47 -1.18
C LYS A 19 10.63 0.83 -2.06
N PHE A 20 10.98 2.12 -2.10
CA PHE A 20 12.18 2.59 -2.77
C PHE A 20 13.45 2.00 -2.12
N TRP A 21 13.54 2.04 -0.80
CA TRP A 21 14.67 1.47 -0.07
C TRP A 21 14.82 -0.04 -0.30
N ILE A 22 13.72 -0.81 -0.25
CA ILE A 22 13.69 -2.25 -0.54
C ILE A 22 14.20 -2.51 -1.96
N SER A 23 13.67 -1.76 -2.94
CA SER A 23 14.05 -1.91 -4.35
C SER A 23 15.52 -1.59 -4.62
N ALA A 24 16.12 -0.69 -3.83
CA ALA A 24 17.51 -0.26 -3.97
C ALA A 24 18.52 -1.14 -3.22
N ASN A 25 18.12 -1.75 -2.09
CA ASN A 25 19.04 -2.44 -1.18
C ASN A 25 18.88 -3.97 -1.17
N ILE A 26 17.72 -4.50 -1.55
CA ILE A 26 17.45 -5.94 -1.56
C ILE A 26 17.29 -6.42 -2.99
N LYS A 27 18.06 -7.44 -3.39
CA LYS A 27 17.98 -8.00 -4.74
C LYS A 27 16.59 -8.65 -4.93
N LEU A 28 16.02 -8.46 -6.12
CA LEU A 28 14.73 -9.05 -6.49
C LEU A 28 14.72 -10.57 -6.22
N GLY A 29 13.68 -11.06 -5.54
CA GLY A 29 13.50 -12.47 -5.18
C GLY A 29 14.39 -12.97 -4.03
N THR A 30 15.07 -12.06 -3.33
CA THR A 30 15.89 -12.40 -2.14
C THR A 30 15.31 -11.77 -0.89
N SER A 31 15.67 -12.36 0.26
CA SER A 31 15.19 -11.94 1.57
C SER A 31 16.36 -11.60 2.50
N GLN A 32 16.17 -10.57 3.32
CA GLN A 32 17.05 -10.18 4.42
C GLN A 32 16.31 -10.38 5.73
N VAL A 33 16.76 -11.34 6.55
CA VAL A 33 16.15 -11.61 7.86
C VAL A 33 16.39 -10.42 8.80
N ILE A 34 15.31 -9.88 9.37
CA ILE A 34 15.37 -8.78 10.35
C ILE A 34 15.11 -9.31 11.75
N LEU A 35 14.20 -10.27 11.91
CA LEU A 35 13.93 -10.95 13.17
C LEU A 35 13.91 -12.48 12.91
N PRO A 36 14.93 -13.22 13.41
CA PRO A 36 15.02 -14.66 13.21
C PRO A 36 13.73 -15.38 13.60
N ASN A 37 13.27 -16.30 12.74
CA ASN A 37 12.03 -17.08 12.89
C ASN A 37 10.72 -16.27 12.94
N VAL A 38 10.74 -14.97 12.63
CA VAL A 38 9.54 -14.12 12.66
C VAL A 38 9.39 -13.31 11.38
N LEU A 39 10.40 -12.53 10.98
CA LEU A 39 10.26 -11.53 9.92
C LEU A 39 11.53 -11.40 9.07
N ALA A 40 11.35 -11.44 7.76
CA ALA A 40 12.32 -11.00 6.77
C ALA A 40 11.75 -9.86 5.91
N LEU A 41 12.65 -9.05 5.36
CA LEU A 41 12.36 -8.12 4.29
C LEU A 41 12.76 -8.74 2.96
N THR A 42 11.81 -8.85 2.06
CA THR A 42 11.97 -9.52 0.76
C THR A 42 11.72 -8.50 -0.33
N ASN A 43 12.32 -8.65 -1.50
CA ASN A 43 11.96 -7.82 -2.65
C ASN A 43 11.11 -8.63 -3.62
N VAL A 44 9.78 -8.43 -3.58
CA VAL A 44 8.83 -9.08 -4.47
C VAL A 44 8.09 -8.04 -5.30
N ARG A 45 7.93 -8.33 -6.60
CA ARG A 45 7.13 -7.52 -7.51
C ARG A 45 5.79 -8.22 -7.73
N ASN A 46 4.72 -7.63 -7.23
CA ASN A 46 3.39 -8.18 -7.33
C ASN A 46 2.57 -7.44 -8.40
N ASP A 47 2.37 -8.09 -9.55
CA ASP A 47 1.54 -7.58 -10.63
C ASP A 47 0.07 -8.06 -10.55
N GLY A 48 -0.31 -8.68 -9.43
CA GLY A 48 -1.66 -9.10 -9.10
C GLY A 48 -2.19 -8.44 -7.81
N ALA A 49 -3.20 -9.10 -7.22
CA ALA A 49 -3.70 -8.81 -5.88
C ALA A 49 -3.01 -9.72 -4.85
N ALA A 50 -3.68 -9.98 -3.71
CA ALA A 50 -3.26 -11.02 -2.78
C ALA A 50 -3.14 -12.37 -3.49
N TRP A 51 -2.07 -13.13 -3.17
CA TRP A 51 -1.75 -14.42 -3.80
C TRP A 51 -1.67 -14.39 -5.33
N SER A 52 -1.26 -13.25 -5.90
CA SER A 52 -1.11 -13.03 -7.35
C SER A 52 -2.39 -13.26 -8.17
N VAL A 53 -3.57 -13.20 -7.53
CA VAL A 53 -4.86 -13.27 -8.22
C VAL A 53 -4.99 -12.10 -9.19
N LEU A 54 -5.47 -12.37 -10.41
CA LEU A 54 -5.60 -11.38 -11.50
C LEU A 54 -4.26 -10.72 -11.90
N SER A 55 -3.16 -11.46 -11.80
CA SER A 55 -1.84 -11.03 -12.31
C SER A 55 -1.93 -10.51 -13.75
N GLY A 56 -1.27 -9.39 -14.01
CA GLY A 56 -1.24 -8.69 -15.31
C GLY A 56 -2.45 -7.79 -15.59
N GLN A 57 -3.51 -7.79 -14.77
CA GLN A 57 -4.74 -7.01 -14.98
C GLN A 57 -4.65 -5.59 -14.39
N GLN A 58 -3.59 -4.84 -14.71
CA GLN A 58 -3.36 -3.50 -14.11
C GLN A 58 -4.45 -2.48 -14.40
N TRP A 59 -5.09 -2.55 -15.57
CA TRP A 59 -6.22 -1.68 -15.93
C TRP A 59 -7.42 -1.91 -15.00
N PHE A 60 -7.70 -3.17 -14.65
CA PHE A 60 -8.80 -3.55 -13.76
C PHE A 60 -8.55 -3.03 -12.35
N PHE A 61 -7.33 -3.21 -11.82
CA PHE A 61 -6.95 -2.65 -10.53
C PHE A 61 -7.01 -1.13 -10.51
N THR A 62 -6.65 -0.47 -11.61
CA THR A 62 -6.74 0.99 -11.73
C THR A 62 -8.18 1.47 -11.59
N VAL A 63 -9.11 0.87 -12.34
CA VAL A 63 -10.54 1.24 -12.29
C VAL A 63 -11.12 1.01 -10.91
N ILE A 64 -10.90 -0.15 -10.30
CA ILE A 64 -11.41 -0.45 -8.96
C ILE A 64 -10.83 0.49 -7.91
N THR A 65 -9.54 0.81 -8.02
CA THR A 65 -8.88 1.72 -7.07
C THR A 65 -9.49 3.13 -7.14
N ILE A 66 -9.75 3.65 -8.34
CA ILE A 66 -10.40 4.95 -8.52
C ILE A 66 -11.79 4.96 -7.88
N VAL A 67 -12.59 3.92 -8.11
CA VAL A 67 -13.93 3.78 -7.51
C VAL A 67 -13.84 3.70 -5.98
N ALA A 68 -12.93 2.88 -5.46
CA ALA A 68 -12.73 2.71 -4.02
C ALA A 68 -12.30 4.01 -3.35
N LEU A 69 -11.35 4.75 -3.94
CA LEU A 69 -10.90 6.05 -3.43
C LEU A 69 -12.01 7.10 -3.46
N GLY A 70 -12.86 7.10 -4.50
CA GLY A 70 -14.04 7.95 -4.57
C GLY A 70 -15.03 7.68 -3.42
N LEU A 71 -15.34 6.40 -3.16
CA LEU A 71 -16.21 6.00 -2.05
C LEU A 71 -15.59 6.33 -0.70
N MET A 72 -14.30 6.04 -0.50
CA MET A 72 -13.58 6.38 0.73
C MET A 72 -13.55 7.89 0.96
N GLY A 73 -13.34 8.70 -0.08
CA GLY A 73 -13.40 10.15 0.00
C GLY A 73 -14.79 10.67 0.39
N TYR A 74 -15.86 10.08 -0.17
CA TYR A 74 -17.23 10.37 0.24
C TYR A 74 -17.47 10.06 1.73
N PHE A 75 -17.08 8.86 2.18
CA PHE A 75 -17.23 8.48 3.59
C PHE A 75 -16.36 9.30 4.53
N PHE A 76 -15.16 9.68 4.13
CA PHE A 76 -14.27 10.56 4.89
C PHE A 76 -14.94 11.91 5.17
N TRP A 77 -15.64 12.47 4.19
CA TRP A 77 -16.38 13.72 4.39
C TRP A 77 -17.67 13.50 5.20
N LYS A 78 -18.42 12.43 4.92
CA LYS A 78 -19.70 12.13 5.59
C LYS A 78 -19.51 11.82 7.08
N LEU A 79 -18.45 11.08 7.43
CA LEU A 79 -18.18 10.60 8.79
C LEU A 79 -17.12 11.44 9.53
N LYS A 80 -16.87 12.67 9.08
CA LYS A 80 -15.79 13.54 9.56
C LYS A 80 -15.76 13.86 11.06
N ASN A 81 -16.87 13.62 11.75
CA ASN A 81 -17.04 13.89 13.18
C ASN A 81 -16.76 12.67 14.07
N ASP A 82 -16.63 11.47 13.50
CA ASP A 82 -16.28 10.26 14.24
C ASP A 82 -14.79 9.95 14.07
N ASN A 83 -14.06 10.07 15.18
CA ASN A 83 -12.60 9.93 15.17
C ASN A 83 -12.15 8.51 14.78
N LEU A 84 -12.92 7.48 15.12
CA LEU A 84 -12.56 6.10 14.81
C LEU A 84 -12.71 5.84 13.31
N TYR A 85 -13.84 6.24 12.72
CA TYR A 85 -14.02 6.13 11.27
C TYR A 85 -13.00 6.97 10.50
N MET A 86 -12.69 8.17 10.98
CA MET A 86 -11.68 9.01 10.35
C MET A 86 -10.29 8.36 10.36
N LEU A 87 -9.90 7.73 11.47
CA LEU A 87 -8.64 6.98 11.56
C LEU A 87 -8.64 5.80 10.57
N SER A 88 -9.68 4.96 10.60
CA SER A 88 -9.80 3.79 9.73
C SER A 88 -9.78 4.14 8.24
N ILE A 89 -10.58 5.13 7.83
CA ILE A 89 -10.65 5.55 6.42
C ILE A 89 -9.32 6.16 5.97
N SER A 90 -8.63 6.90 6.85
CA SER A 90 -7.31 7.46 6.53
C SER A 90 -6.28 6.38 6.25
N LEU A 91 -6.24 5.32 7.07
CA LEU A 91 -5.36 4.18 6.88
C LEU A 91 -5.66 3.45 5.55
N LEU A 92 -6.95 3.26 5.25
CA LEU A 92 -7.39 2.66 3.98
C LEU A 92 -6.98 3.51 2.77
N ILE A 93 -7.22 4.83 2.82
CA ILE A 93 -6.85 5.75 1.74
C ILE A 93 -5.33 5.74 1.53
N ALA A 94 -4.54 5.85 2.60
CA ALA A 94 -3.08 5.88 2.50
C ALA A 94 -2.52 4.60 1.88
N GLY A 95 -2.94 3.42 2.35
CA GLY A 95 -2.49 2.14 1.79
C GLY A 95 -2.97 1.91 0.36
N THR A 96 -4.21 2.29 0.05
CA THR A 96 -4.77 2.18 -1.30
C THR A 96 -4.02 3.08 -2.28
N LEU A 97 -3.76 4.34 -1.91
CA LEU A 97 -2.99 5.27 -2.74
C LEU A 97 -1.54 4.85 -2.91
N GLY A 98 -0.87 4.36 -1.87
CA GLY A 98 0.51 3.86 -1.97
C GLY A 98 0.64 2.75 -3.02
N ASN A 99 -0.26 1.76 -2.99
CA ASN A 99 -0.27 0.69 -3.99
C ASN A 99 -0.73 1.18 -5.38
N PHE A 100 -1.59 2.19 -5.44
CA PHE A 100 -2.01 2.78 -6.71
C PHE A 100 -0.86 3.49 -7.42
N ILE A 101 -0.05 4.25 -6.67
CA ILE A 101 1.13 4.95 -7.19
C ILE A 101 2.08 3.96 -7.85
N ASP A 102 2.37 2.82 -7.21
CA ASP A 102 3.23 1.79 -7.79
C ASP A 102 2.64 1.21 -9.08
N ARG A 103 1.35 0.86 -9.09
CA ARG A 103 0.71 0.28 -10.28
C ARG A 103 0.77 1.21 -11.49
N ILE A 104 0.53 2.50 -11.29
CA ILE A 104 0.58 3.50 -12.36
C ILE A 104 2.02 3.75 -12.84
N ARG A 105 3.00 3.77 -11.93
CA ARG A 105 4.40 4.09 -12.26
C ARG A 105 5.23 2.91 -12.74
N LEU A 106 5.00 1.73 -12.18
CA LEU A 106 5.84 0.54 -12.31
C LEU A 106 5.13 -0.64 -12.99
N GLY A 107 3.79 -0.66 -12.97
CA GLY A 107 2.98 -1.79 -13.46
C GLY A 107 2.88 -2.97 -12.49
N TYR A 108 3.38 -2.84 -11.27
CA TYR A 108 3.31 -3.81 -10.17
C TYR A 108 3.47 -3.08 -8.83
N VAL A 109 3.15 -3.74 -7.72
CA VAL A 109 3.38 -3.27 -6.35
C VAL A 109 4.67 -3.89 -5.81
N VAL A 110 5.46 -3.12 -5.06
CA VAL A 110 6.63 -3.65 -4.33
C VAL A 110 6.17 -4.19 -2.98
N ASP A 111 6.19 -5.51 -2.83
CA ASP A 111 5.86 -6.23 -1.59
C ASP A 111 7.15 -6.60 -0.84
N MET A 112 7.10 -6.54 0.49
CA MET A 112 8.32 -6.60 1.29
C MET A 112 8.30 -7.41 2.58
N PHE A 113 7.15 -7.57 3.24
CA PHE A 113 7.11 -8.26 4.53
C PHE A 113 6.88 -9.76 4.32
N GLU A 114 7.83 -10.58 4.75
CA GLU A 114 7.76 -12.03 4.73
C GLU A 114 7.82 -12.58 6.16
N THR A 115 6.77 -13.27 6.59
CA THR A 115 6.73 -13.98 7.87
C THR A 115 7.38 -15.36 7.74
N LEU A 116 8.19 -15.76 8.72
CA LEU A 116 9.05 -16.96 8.64
C LEU A 116 8.51 -18.18 9.43
N PHE A 117 7.23 -18.19 9.81
CA PHE A 117 6.59 -19.23 10.62
C PHE A 117 5.40 -19.88 9.90
#